data_AF-A0A5A7SQL9-F1
#
_entry.id   AF-A0A5A7SQL9-F1
#
_cell.length_a   1.000
_cell.length_b   1.000
_cell.length_c   1.000
_cell.angle_alpha   90.00
_cell.angle_beta   90.00
_cell.angle_gamma   90.00
#
_symmetry.space_group_name_H-M   'P 1'
#
loop_
_entity.id
_entity.type
_entity.pdbx_description
1 polymer ?
#
loop_
_entity_poly.entity_id
_entity_poly.type
_entity_poly.pdbx_seq_one_letter_code
_entity_poly.pdbx_strand_id
1 'polypeptide(L)' 'MVTEEANVTLATMHLFEDARLWWRFRFVDMQEGHCMIDTWDALKRELRSQFFLEDVEILARRKLRELETHR' A
#
# COMPACT_ATOMS: atom_id res chain seq x y z
N MET A 1 15.18 -21.82 8.67
CA MET A 1 14.68 -21.24 7.41
C MET A 1 13.70 -20.15 7.78
N VAL A 2 13.88 -18.92 7.27
CA VAL A 2 12.92 -17.83 7.50
C VAL A 2 11.72 -18.05 6.59
N THR A 3 10.50 -18.01 7.13
CA THR A 3 9.26 -18.17 6.35
C THR A 3 8.88 -16.86 5.66
N GLU A 4 8.08 -16.92 4.59
CA GLU A 4 7.58 -15.71 3.93
C GLU A 4 6.75 -14.83 4.87
N GLU A 5 5.94 -15.46 5.73
CA GLU A 5 5.17 -14.77 6.77
C GLU A 5 6.06 -13.98 7.73
N ALA A 6 7.20 -14.56 8.14
CA ALA A 6 8.17 -13.86 9.00
C ALA A 6 8.82 -12.68 8.26
N ASN A 7 9.06 -12.80 6.96
CA ASN A 7 9.55 -11.71 6.12
C ASN A 7 8.51 -10.58 5.99
N VAL A 8 7.23 -10.92 5.79
CA VAL A 8 6.13 -9.94 5.74
C VAL A 8 5.98 -9.22 7.08
N THR A 9 6.03 -9.97 8.18
CA THR A 9 5.99 -9.41 9.54
C THR A 9 7.13 -8.43 9.76
N LEU A 10 8.37 -8.80 9.40
CA LEU A 10 9.52 -7.92 9.53
C LEU A 10 9.40 -6.65 8.65
N ALA A 11 8.98 -6.80 7.40
CA ALA A 11 8.83 -5.68 6.49
C ALA A 11 7.76 -4.68 6.95
N THR A 12 6.65 -5.19 7.48
CA THR A 12 5.52 -4.36 7.94
C THR A 12 5.85 -3.58 9.22
N MET A 13 6.75 -4.10 10.06
CA MET A 13 7.29 -3.36 11.21
C MET A 13 8.06 -2.09 10.81
N HIS A 14 8.61 -2.06 9.59
CA HIS A 14 9.38 -0.93 9.07
C HIS A 14 8.57 0.05 8.20
N LEU A 15 7.25 -0.10 8.13
CA LEU A 15 6.37 0.89 7.49
C LEU A 15 6.35 2.21 8.29
N PHE A 16 6.25 3.33 7.59
CA PHE A 16 6.29 4.67 8.16
C PHE A 16 5.02 5.48 7.87
N GLU A 17 4.75 6.50 8.68
CA GLU A 17 3.63 7.46 8.51
C GLU A 17 2.29 6.78 8.14
N ASP A 18 1.70 7.18 7.01
CA ASP A 18 0.39 6.72 6.54
C ASP A 18 0.39 5.23 6.20
N ALA A 19 1.53 4.68 5.76
CA ALA A 19 1.66 3.24 5.50
C ALA A 19 1.57 2.42 6.78
N ARG A 20 2.08 2.93 7.90
CA ARG A 20 1.95 2.26 9.21
C ARG A 20 0.50 2.31 9.72
N LEU A 21 -0.20 3.43 9.53
CA LEU A 21 -1.60 3.56 9.92
C LEU A 21 -2.50 2.64 9.08
N TRP A 22 -2.29 2.61 7.77
CA TRP A 22 -2.96 1.69 6.86
C TRP A 22 -2.74 0.21 7.26
N TRP A 23 -1.49 -0.17 7.59
CA TRP A 23 -1.21 -1.54 8.00
C TRP A 23 -1.95 -1.95 9.28
N ARG A 24 -2.12 -1.04 10.24
CA ARG A 24 -2.90 -1.33 11.46
C ARG A 24 -4.36 -1.67 11.16
N PHE A 25 -4.97 -1.00 10.19
CA PHE A 25 -6.32 -1.30 9.75
C PHE A 25 -6.38 -2.68 9.10
N ARG A 26 -5.47 -2.96 8.16
CA ARG A 26 -5.40 -4.28 7.48
C ARG A 26 -5.09 -5.43 8.43
N PHE A 27 -4.32 -5.19 9.48
CA PHE A 27 -4.05 -6.20 10.50
C PHE A 27 -5.33 -6.59 11.25
N VAL A 28 -6.24 -5.66 11.53
CA VAL A 28 -7.55 -5.97 12.12
C VAL A 28 -8.38 -6.81 11.15
N ASP A 29 -8.43 -6.42 9.87
CA ASP A 29 -9.12 -7.20 8.84
C ASP A 29 -8.58 -8.63 8.73
N MET A 30 -7.25 -8.82 8.88
CA MET A 30 -6.63 -10.15 8.88
C MET A 30 -7.06 -10.98 10.10
N GLN A 31 -7.12 -10.36 11.28
CA GLN A 31 -7.56 -11.03 12.52
C GLN A 31 -9.03 -11.45 12.47
N GLU A 32 -9.85 -10.69 11.76
CA GLU A 32 -11.27 -10.99 11.52
C GLU A 32 -11.49 -11.96 10.33
N GLY A 33 -10.41 -12.36 9.64
CA GLY A 33 -10.45 -13.30 8.52
C GLY A 33 -10.92 -12.68 7.19
N HIS A 34 -10.97 -11.35 7.10
CA HIS A 34 -11.38 -10.61 5.91
C HIS A 34 -10.29 -10.52 4.84
N CYS A 35 -9.01 -10.61 5.21
CA CYS A 35 -7.92 -10.67 4.24
C CYS A 35 -6.72 -11.51 4.74
N MET A 36 -5.84 -11.91 3.82
CA MET A 36 -4.63 -12.67 4.14
C MET A 36 -3.43 -12.08 3.37
N ILE A 37 -2.50 -11.48 4.10
CA ILE A 37 -1.26 -10.90 3.57
C ILE A 37 -0.08 -11.63 4.24
N ASP A 38 0.11 -12.89 3.90
CA ASP A 38 1.14 -13.79 4.46
C ASP A 38 2.31 -14.05 3.49
N THR A 39 2.16 -13.62 2.23
CA THR A 39 3.19 -13.72 1.18
C THR A 39 3.74 -12.35 0.81
N TRP A 40 4.99 -12.34 0.35
CA TRP A 40 5.65 -11.11 -0.11
C TRP A 40 4.92 -10.47 -1.30
N ASP A 41 4.37 -11.30 -2.19
CA ASP A 41 3.62 -10.83 -3.36
C ASP A 41 2.28 -10.20 -2.99
N ALA A 42 1.56 -10.76 -2.01
CA ALA A 42 0.33 -10.15 -1.49
C ALA A 42 0.63 -8.76 -0.90
N LEU A 43 1.68 -8.65 -0.08
CA LEU A 43 2.09 -7.37 0.52
C LEU A 43 2.40 -6.31 -0.56
N LYS A 44 3.20 -6.67 -1.57
CA LYS A 44 3.54 -5.74 -2.68
C LYS A 44 2.29 -5.29 -3.46
N ARG A 45 1.35 -6.20 -3.71
CA ARG A 45 0.11 -5.87 -4.45
C ARG A 45 -0.75 -4.89 -3.67
N GLU A 46 -0.91 -5.13 -2.38
CA GLU A 46 -1.72 -4.29 -1.49
C GLU A 46 -1.12 -2.90 -1.30
N LEU A 47 0.19 -2.82 -1.08
CA LEU A 47 0.91 -1.55 -1.00
C LEU A 47 0.80 -0.76 -2.32
N ARG A 48 0.89 -1.44 -3.47
CA ARG A 48 0.67 -0.80 -4.77
C ARG A 48 -0.76 -0.30 -4.92
N SER A 49 -1.76 -1.12 -4.60
CA SER A 49 -3.15 -0.68 -4.72
C SER A 49 -3.46 0.53 -3.83
N GLN A 50 -2.89 0.59 -2.63
CA GLN A 50 -3.17 1.67 -1.69
C GLN A 50 -2.39 2.96 -2.00
N PHE A 51 -1.09 2.84 -2.31
CA PHE A 51 -0.17 3.99 -2.40
C PHE A 51 0.25 4.32 -3.84
N PHE A 52 -0.01 3.43 -4.79
CA PHE A 52 0.29 3.60 -6.20
C PHE A 52 -1.00 3.46 -7.02
N LEU A 53 -1.88 4.45 -6.87
CA LEU A 53 -3.05 4.59 -7.72
C LEU A 53 -2.61 4.98 -9.14
N GLU A 54 -2.93 4.15 -10.12
CA GLU A 54 -2.90 4.51 -11.54
C GLU A 54 -3.69 5.83 -11.77
N ASP A 55 -4.76 6.04 -11.00
CA ASP A 55 -5.54 7.27 -10.98
C ASP A 55 -4.80 8.47 -10.40
N VAL A 56 -3.87 8.30 -9.47
CA VAL A 56 -3.08 9.41 -8.92
C VAL A 56 -2.10 9.93 -9.97
N GLU A 57 -1.54 9.05 -10.80
CA GLU A 57 -0.74 9.47 -11.95
C GLU A 57 -1.61 10.23 -12.97
N ILE A 58 -2.79 9.69 -13.30
CA ILE A 58 -3.73 10.35 -14.21
C ILE A 58 -4.17 11.71 -13.66
N LEU A 59 -4.46 11.79 -12.36
CA LEU A 59 -4.86 13.01 -11.65
C LEU A 59 -3.72 14.03 -11.60
N ALA A 60 -2.48 13.60 -11.32
CA ALA A 60 -1.31 14.46 -11.34
C ALA A 60 -1.06 15.03 -12.75
N ARG A 61 -1.15 14.18 -13.79
CA ARG A 61 -1.04 14.60 -15.19
C ARG A 61 -2.17 15.56 -15.58
N ARG A 62 -3.40 15.36 -15.08
CA ARG A 62 -4.53 16.25 -15.32
C ARG A 62 -4.30 17.62 -14.68
N LYS A 63 -3.92 17.65 -13.40
CA LYS A 63 -3.60 18.89 -12.69
C LYS A 63 -2.45 19.65 -13.35
N LEU A 64 -1.44 18.94 -13.84
CA LEU A 64 -0.33 19.55 -14.58
C LEU A 64 -0.83 20.26 -15.86
N ARG A 65 -1.68 19.58 -16.66
CA ARG A 65 -2.29 20.20 -17.86
C ARG A 65 -3.16 21.41 -17.52
N GLU A 66 -3.92 21.35 -16.43
CA GLU A 66 -4.73 22.48 -15.97
C GLU A 66 -3.86 23.70 -15.63
N LEU A 67 -2.70 23.48 -14.98
CA LEU A 67 -1.74 24.55 -14.69
C LEU A 67 -1.07 25.11 -15.95
N GLU A 68 -0.72 24.26 -16.93
CA GLU A 68 -0.14 24.70 -18.20
C GLU A 68 -1.13 25.47 -19.07
N THR A 69 -2.42 25.15 -19.00
CA THR A 69 -3.47 25.81 -19.81
C THR A 69 -3.87 27.19 -19.25
N HIS A 70 -3.59 27.46 -17.97
CA HIS A 70 -3.89 28.74 -17.30
C HIS A 70 -2.68 29.69 -17.21
N ARG A 71 -1.60 29.43 -17.95
CA ARG A 71 -0.43 30.31 -18.09
C ARG A 71 -0.46 31.04 -19.42
#